data_AF-A0A1F5E434-F1
#
_entry.id   AF-A0A1F5E434-F1
#
_cell.length_a   1.000
_cell.length_b   1.000
_cell.length_c   1.000
_cell.angle_alpha   90.00
_cell.angle_beta   90.00
_cell.angle_gamma   90.00
#
_symmetry.space_group_name_H-M   'P 1'
#
loop_
_entity.id
_entity.type
_entity.pdbx_description
1 polymer ?
#
loop_
_entity_poly.entity_id
_entity_poly.type
_entity_poly.pdbx_seq_one_letter_code
_entity_poly.pdbx_strand_id
1 'polypeptide(L)'
;METTIINISIGKKLLKEADAIAKRESRNRSELFREALRGYLIRQNELGVMFSYGKSQAKKLKIKQNDVNRLIKETRDENKGGA
;
A
#
# COMPACT_ATOMS: atom_id res chain seq x y z
N MET A 1 -18.95 -0.10 18.34
CA MET A 1 -18.81 -0.17 16.86
C MET A 1 -20.03 -0.88 16.33
N GLU A 2 -20.71 -0.30 15.36
CA GLU A 2 -21.75 -1.00 14.60
C GLU A 2 -21.08 -2.01 13.67
N THR A 3 -21.59 -3.25 13.65
CA THR A 3 -21.08 -4.32 12.80
C THR A 3 -22.18 -4.84 11.91
N THR A 4 -21.89 -4.99 10.62
CA THR A 4 -22.83 -5.52 9.63
C THR A 4 -22.27 -6.82 9.04
N ILE A 5 -23.12 -7.83 8.92
CA ILE A 5 -22.76 -9.09 8.25
C ILE A 5 -22.78 -8.84 6.74
N ILE A 6 -21.68 -9.18 6.08
CA ILE A 6 -21.58 -9.14 4.62
C ILE A 6 -21.38 -10.56 4.11
N ASN A 7 -22.03 -10.88 2.98
CA ASN A 7 -21.82 -12.13 2.27
C ASN A 7 -20.93 -11.85 1.06
N ILE A 8 -19.84 -12.61 0.91
CA ILE A 8 -18.87 -12.44 -0.18
C ILE A 8 -18.54 -13.80 -0.80
N SER A 9 -18.32 -13.81 -2.11
CA SER A 9 -17.82 -14.99 -2.82
C SER A 9 -16.29 -14.96 -2.86
N ILE A 10 -15.65 -16.07 -2.47
CA ILE A 10 -14.19 -16.22 -2.47
C ILE A 10 -13.83 -17.52 -3.20
N GLY A 11 -12.80 -17.45 -4.06
CA GLY A 11 -12.28 -18.63 -4.73
C GLY A 11 -11.77 -19.68 -3.74
N LYS A 12 -12.10 -20.96 -3.96
CA LYS A 12 -11.78 -22.06 -3.03
C LYS A 12 -10.29 -22.14 -2.67
N LYS A 13 -9.40 -21.86 -3.63
CA LYS A 13 -7.95 -21.87 -3.40
C LYS A 13 -7.53 -20.78 -2.40
N LEU A 14 -7.99 -19.55 -2.62
CA LEU A 14 -7.69 -18.42 -1.74
C LEU A 14 -8.25 -18.63 -0.33
N LEU A 15 -9.46 -19.20 -0.21
CA LEU A 15 -10.04 -19.52 1.09
C LEU A 15 -9.19 -20.55 1.86
N LYS A 16 -8.68 -21.58 1.19
CA LYS A 16 -7.78 -22.57 1.82
C LYS A 16 -6.49 -21.92 2.35
N GLU A 17 -5.91 -20.99 1.59
CA GLU A 17 -4.72 -20.26 2.01
C GLU A 17 -5.00 -19.37 3.23
N ALA A 18 -6.12 -18.65 3.21
CA ALA A 18 -6.57 -17.85 4.35
C ALA A 18 -6.79 -18.71 5.62
N ASP A 19 -7.38 -19.90 5.46
CA ASP A 19 -7.59 -20.84 6.57
C ASP A 19 -6.29 -21.34 7.19
N ALA A 20 -5.30 -21.65 6.35
CA ALA A 20 -3.99 -22.08 6.82
C ALA A 20 -3.30 -20.98 7.64
N ILE A 21 -3.41 -19.72 7.19
CA ILE A 21 -2.87 -18.56 7.91
C ILE A 21 -3.60 -18.35 9.24
N ALA A 22 -4.95 -18.35 9.22
CA ALA A 22 -5.76 -18.17 10.42
C ALA A 22 -5.43 -19.23 11.48
N LYS A 23 -5.28 -20.49 11.06
CA LYS A 23 -4.89 -21.60 11.94
C LYS A 23 -3.49 -21.42 12.51
N ARG A 24 -2.52 -21.02 11.70
CA ARG A 24 -1.13 -20.77 12.13
C ARG A 24 -1.04 -19.64 13.15
N GLU A 25 -1.90 -18.64 13.02
CA GLU A 25 -1.93 -17.46 13.91
C GLU A 25 -2.86 -17.65 15.12
N SER A 26 -3.50 -18.82 15.28
CA SER A 26 -4.50 -19.09 16.32
C SER A 26 -5.65 -18.06 16.33
N ARG A 27 -6.11 -17.64 15.15
CA ARG A 27 -7.19 -16.65 14.96
C ARG A 27 -8.37 -17.25 14.20
N ASN A 28 -9.54 -16.64 14.35
CA ASN A 28 -10.69 -17.02 13.53
C ASN A 28 -10.68 -16.34 12.15
N ARG A 29 -11.41 -16.93 11.17
CA ARG A 29 -11.50 -16.40 9.80
C ARG A 29 -11.95 -14.93 9.77
N SER A 30 -13.01 -14.61 10.50
CA SER A 30 -13.60 -13.27 10.50
C SER A 30 -12.63 -12.20 11.04
N GLU A 31 -11.82 -12.53 12.04
CA GLU A 31 -10.73 -11.70 12.52
C GLU A 31 -9.67 -11.47 11.44
N LEU A 32 -9.18 -12.55 10.83
CA LEU A 32 -8.19 -12.44 9.75
C LEU A 32 -8.70 -11.52 8.63
N PHE A 33 -9.95 -11.69 8.18
CA PHE A 33 -10.53 -10.84 7.13
C PHE A 33 -10.68 -9.39 7.57
N ARG A 34 -11.10 -9.12 8.81
CA ARG A 34 -11.21 -7.75 9.32
C ARG A 34 -9.86 -7.06 9.44
N GLU A 35 -8.84 -7.75 9.95
CA GLU A 35 -7.47 -7.24 10.03
C GLU A 35 -6.90 -6.98 8.63
N ALA A 36 -7.08 -7.92 7.71
CA ALA A 36 -6.62 -7.77 6.33
C ALA A 36 -7.27 -6.56 5.64
N LEU A 37 -8.58 -6.37 5.82
CA LEU A 37 -9.29 -5.20 5.28
C LEU A 37 -8.78 -3.90 5.89
N ARG A 38 -8.57 -3.85 7.22
CA ARG A 38 -8.00 -2.66 7.87
C ARG A 38 -6.59 -2.36 7.37
N GLY A 39 -5.72 -3.37 7.28
CA GLY A 39 -4.37 -3.22 6.73
C GLY A 39 -4.36 -2.73 5.28
N TYR A 40 -5.29 -3.23 4.45
CA TYR A 40 -5.45 -2.75 3.08
C TYR A 40 -5.85 -1.27 3.04
N LEU A 41 -6.86 -0.87 3.81
CA LEU A 41 -7.32 0.53 3.85
C LEU A 41 -6.25 1.49 4.36
N ILE A 42 -5.53 1.11 5.42
CA ILE A 42 -4.41 1.91 5.96
C ILE A 42 -3.36 2.12 4.87
N ARG A 43 -2.91 1.04 4.21
CA ARG A 43 -1.91 1.13 3.15
C ARG A 43 -2.37 2.01 1.99
N GLN A 44 -3.63 1.89 1.57
CA GLN A 44 -4.16 2.73 0.49
C GLN A 44 -4.23 4.22 0.88
N ASN A 45 -4.63 4.50 2.13
CA ASN A 45 -4.68 5.87 2.64
C ASN A 45 -3.27 6.48 2.78
N GLU A 46 -2.31 5.73 3.30
CA GLU A 46 -0.90 6.15 3.40
C GLU A 46 -0.30 6.45 2.02
N LEU A 47 -0.56 5.59 1.03
CA LEU A 47 -0.17 5.87 -0.35
C LEU A 47 -0.78 7.19 -0.84
N GLY A 48 -2.07 7.44 -0.58
CA GLY A 48 -2.73 8.70 -0.89
C GLY A 48 -2.02 9.92 -0.27
N VAL A 49 -1.64 9.83 1.00
CA VAL A 49 -0.85 10.86 1.69
C VAL A 49 0.49 11.09 1.01
N MET A 50 1.26 10.02 0.73
CA MET A 50 2.55 10.12 0.06
C MET A 50 2.44 10.74 -1.34
N PHE A 51 1.42 10.37 -2.11
CA PHE A 51 1.13 10.96 -3.41
C PHE A 51 0.77 12.45 -3.29
N SER A 52 -0.04 12.83 -2.30
CA SER A 52 -0.39 14.25 -2.07
C SER A 52 0.84 15.09 -1.71
N TYR A 53 1.72 14.55 -0.87
CA TYR A 53 2.99 15.17 -0.52
C TYR A 53 3.88 15.33 -1.76
N GLY A 54 4.06 14.27 -2.54
CA GLY A 54 4.83 14.30 -3.79
C GLY A 54 4.29 15.32 -4.79
N LYS A 55 2.97 15.41 -4.96
CA LYS A 55 2.33 16.44 -5.81
C LYS A 55 2.62 17.85 -5.30
N SER A 56 2.55 18.08 -3.98
CA SER A 56 2.87 19.37 -3.38
C SER A 56 4.33 19.76 -3.61
N GLN A 57 5.27 18.83 -3.44
CA GLN A 57 6.69 19.07 -3.70
C GLN A 57 6.97 19.32 -5.18
N ALA A 58 6.39 18.53 -6.08
CA ALA A 58 6.52 18.74 -7.53
C ALA A 58 6.02 20.14 -7.94
N LYS A 59 4.90 20.60 -7.36
CA LYS A 59 4.39 21.95 -7.58
C LYS A 59 5.34 23.03 -7.06
N LYS A 60 5.87 22.88 -5.85
CA LYS A 60 6.83 23.82 -5.24
C LYS A 60 8.12 23.94 -6.07
N LEU A 61 8.64 22.80 -6.53
CA LEU A 61 9.87 22.70 -7.31
C LEU A 61 9.65 22.88 -8.81
N LYS A 62 8.41 23.13 -9.25
CA LYS A 62 8.01 23.31 -10.66
C LYS A 62 8.44 22.16 -11.58
N ILE A 63 8.49 20.94 -11.03
CA ILE A 63 8.88 19.73 -11.76
C ILE A 63 7.73 19.32 -12.70
N LYS A 64 8.02 19.15 -13.98
CA LYS A 64 7.10 18.58 -14.97
C LYS A 64 7.43 17.12 -15.23
N GLN A 65 6.51 16.38 -15.86
CA GLN A 65 6.76 14.98 -16.21
C GLN A 65 8.03 14.79 -17.06
N ASN A 66 8.28 15.68 -18.02
CA ASN A 66 9.45 15.56 -18.90
C ASN A 66 10.78 15.78 -18.14
N ASP A 67 10.75 16.39 -16.96
CA ASP A 67 11.94 16.61 -16.13
C ASP A 67 12.33 15.35 -15.33
N VAL A 68 11.42 14.37 -15.18
CA VAL A 68 11.61 13.21 -14.28
C VAL A 68 12.85 12.41 -14.63
N ASN A 69 13.06 12.07 -15.91
CA ASN A 69 14.20 11.27 -16.34
C ASN A 69 15.54 11.99 -16.11
N ARG A 70 15.56 13.32 -16.32
CA ARG A 70 16.74 14.14 -16.05
C ARG A 70 17.05 14.16 -14.56
N LEU A 71 16.05 14.46 -13.72
CA LEU A 71 16.22 14.54 -12.26
C LEU A 71 16.66 13.20 -11.66
N ILE A 72 16.12 12.07 -12.13
CA ILE A 72 16.56 10.73 -11.67
C ILE A 72 18.04 10.50 -11.99
N LYS A 73 18.48 10.93 -13.18
CA LYS A 73 19.89 10.80 -13.58
C LYS A 73 20.78 11.68 -12.70
N GLU A 74 20.44 12.96 -12.55
CA GLU A 74 21.17 13.92 -11.72
C GLU A 74 21.33 13.42 -10.27
N THR A 75 20.23 12.99 -9.63
CA THR A 75 20.29 12.46 -8.25
C THR A 75 21.10 11.15 -8.15
N ARG A 76 21.05 10.28 -9.17
CA ARG A 76 21.86 9.04 -9.17
C ARG A 76 23.34 9.32 -9.33
N ASP A 77 23.69 10.31 -10.14
CA ASP A 77 25.07 10.71 -10.39
C ASP A 77 25.66 11.43 -9.15
N GLU A 78 24.86 12.29 -8.48
CA GLU A 78 25.21 12.89 -7.18
C GLU A 78 25.48 11.83 -6.10
N ASN A 79 24.62 10.80 -6.00
CA ASN A 79 24.80 9.73 -5.01
C ASN A 79 25.98 8.79 -5.32
N LYS A 80 26.47 8.75 -6.56
CA LYS A 80 27.68 8.00 -6.94
C LYS A 80 28.98 8.78 -6.68
N GLY A 81 28.91 10.11 -6.65
CA GLY A 81 30.06 10.99 -6.35
C GLY A 81 30.33 11.17 -4.86
N GLY A 82 29.49 10.60 -3.98
CA GLY A 82 29.60 10.67 -2.52
C GLY A 82 30.08 9.38 -1.84
N ALA A 83 30.66 8.43 -2.59
CA ALA A 83 31.26 7.19 -2.09
C ALA A 83 32.77 7.20 -2.24
#